data_AF-A0A528A5R8-F1
#
_entry.id   AF-A0A528A5R8-F1
#
_cell.length_a   1.000
_cell.length_b   1.000
_cell.length_c   1.000
_cell.angle_alpha   90.00
_cell.angle_beta   90.00
_cell.angle_gamma   90.00
#
_symmetry.space_group_name_H-M   'P 1'
#
loop_
_entity.id
_entity.type
_entity.pdbx_description
1 polymer ?
#
loop_
_entity_poly.entity_id
_entity_poly.type
_entity_poly.pdbx_seq_one_letter_code
_entity_poly.pdbx_strand_id
1 'polypeptide(L)'
;MHGKGAGVWLEWDRTVIGGQTPPFDFTANFQQDAVARILKAVNGPGAGTWFWTCFEGGARGSVASKGQAVFEVERSYTRYLVRADWR
;
A
#
# COMPACT_ATOMS: atom_id res chain seq x y z
N MET A 1 26.12 7.06 1.59
CA MET A 1 25.83 5.97 0.62
C MET A 1 24.59 5.23 1.11
N HIS A 2 23.51 5.23 0.35
CA HIS A 2 22.41 4.26 0.52
C HIS A 2 21.98 3.86 -0.88
N GLY A 3 22.56 2.77 -1.38
CA GLY A 3 22.03 2.13 -2.59
C GLY A 3 20.65 1.59 -2.26
N LYS A 4 19.60 2.31 -2.68
CA LYS A 4 18.25 1.75 -2.80
C LYS A 4 18.09 1.34 -4.26
N GLY A 5 17.91 0.05 -4.50
CA GLY A 5 17.54 -0.44 -5.83
C GLY A 5 16.32 0.30 -6.35
N ALA A 6 16.19 0.38 -7.68
CA ALA A 6 15.08 1.04 -8.37
C ALA A 6 13.73 0.51 -7.84
N GLY A 7 13.08 1.30 -7.00
CA GLY A 7 11.78 1.02 -6.41
C GLY A 7 10.87 2.21 -6.65
N VAL A 8 9.61 1.94 -6.93
CA VAL A 8 8.60 2.97 -7.13
C VAL A 8 8.20 3.56 -5.78
N TRP A 9 8.10 4.89 -5.74
CA TRP A 9 7.53 5.61 -4.60
C TRP A 9 6.11 6.01 -4.97
N LEU A 10 5.15 5.66 -4.13
CA LEU A 10 3.74 5.94 -4.37
C LEU A 10 3.31 7.22 -3.67
N GLU A 11 2.33 7.91 -4.24
CA GLU A 11 1.66 9.01 -3.57
C GLU A 11 0.61 8.43 -2.61
N TRP A 12 0.49 8.99 -1.41
CA TRP A 12 -0.37 8.44 -0.36
C TRP A 12 -1.33 9.48 0.18
N ASP A 13 -2.62 9.17 0.10
CA ASP A 13 -3.70 10.01 0.60
C ASP A 13 -4.63 9.24 1.52
N ARG A 14 -5.49 9.97 2.23
CA ARG A 14 -6.56 9.38 3.04
C ARG A 14 -7.61 8.81 2.11
N THR A 15 -7.99 7.55 2.31
CA THR A 15 -9.04 6.92 1.52
C THR A 15 -10.37 7.66 1.72
N VAL A 16 -11.04 8.03 0.63
CA VAL A 16 -12.38 8.62 0.66
C VAL A 16 -13.42 7.53 0.43
N ILE A 17 -14.32 7.34 1.39
CA ILE A 17 -15.42 6.35 1.33
C ILE A 17 -16.72 7.07 1.66
N GLY A 18 -17.63 7.17 0.67
CA GLY A 18 -18.89 7.90 0.85
C GLY A 18 -18.70 9.36 1.29
N GLY A 19 -17.65 10.02 0.80
CA GLY A 19 -17.29 11.40 1.19
C GLY A 19 -16.59 11.54 2.55
N GLN A 20 -16.33 10.44 3.26
CA GLN A 20 -15.65 10.42 4.55
C GLN A 20 -14.21 9.94 4.43
N THR A 21 -13.33 10.35 5.34
CA THR A 21 -11.93 9.89 5.42
C THR A 21 -11.68 9.11 6.72
N PRO A 22 -11.93 7.77 6.76
CA PRO A 22 -11.84 6.98 7.99
C PRO A 22 -10.42 6.97 8.58
N PRO A 23 -10.22 7.12 9.89
CA PRO A 23 -8.91 7.12 10.53
C PRO A 23 -8.11 5.86 10.16
N PHE A 24 -6.80 6.03 9.97
CA PHE A 24 -5.85 4.96 9.66
C PHE A 24 -6.09 4.17 8.37
N ASP A 25 -6.88 4.71 7.46
CA ASP A 25 -7.12 4.22 6.10
C ASP A 25 -6.44 5.12 5.05
N PHE A 26 -5.64 4.54 4.15
CA PHE A 26 -4.89 5.28 3.14
C PHE A 26 -4.87 4.54 1.80
N THR A 27 -5.06 5.28 0.72
CA THR A 27 -4.91 4.82 -0.65
C THR A 27 -3.54 5.22 -1.16
N ALA A 28 -2.89 4.32 -1.90
CA ALA A 28 -1.70 4.63 -2.66
C ALA A 28 -2.08 4.87 -4.13
N ASN A 29 -1.57 5.95 -4.69
CA ASN A 29 -1.77 6.35 -6.07
C ASN A 29 -0.45 6.25 -6.85
N PHE A 30 -0.55 5.81 -8.09
CA PHE A 30 0.51 5.92 -9.08
C PHE A 30 -0.03 6.70 -10.27
N GLN A 31 0.57 7.85 -10.57
CA GLN A 31 -0.02 8.81 -11.50
C GLN A 31 -1.45 9.18 -11.08
N GLN A 32 -2.46 8.88 -11.89
CA GLN A 32 -3.86 9.24 -11.62
C GLN A 32 -4.68 8.05 -11.09
N ASP A 33 -4.07 6.87 -10.94
CA ASP A 33 -4.76 5.64 -10.60
C ASP A 33 -4.48 5.19 -9.17
N ALA A 34 -5.54 4.77 -8.48
CA ALA A 34 -5.44 4.11 -7.17
C ALA A 34 -4.95 2.67 -7.37
N VAL A 35 -3.76 2.35 -6.85
CA VAL A 35 -3.08 1.06 -7.09
C VAL A 35 -2.98 0.18 -5.85
N ALA A 36 -3.16 0.75 -4.65
CA ALA A 36 -3.10 0.00 -3.42
C ALA A 36 -3.85 0.70 -2.28
N ARG A 37 -4.03 -0.02 -1.17
CA ARG A 37 -4.59 0.51 0.07
C ARG A 37 -3.97 -0.13 1.30
N ILE A 38 -3.80 0.67 2.34
CA ILE A 38 -3.46 0.18 3.68
C ILE A 38 -4.51 0.65 4.69
N LEU A 39 -4.82 -0.19 5.67
CA LEU A 39 -5.72 0.15 6.76
C LEU A 39 -5.30 -0.49 8.07
N LYS A 40 -5.50 0.20 9.18
CA LYS A 40 -5.26 -0.34 10.52
C LYS A 40 -6.53 -0.91 11.12
N ALA A 41 -6.50 -2.13 11.63
CA ALA A 41 -7.54 -2.60 12.54
C ALA A 41 -7.50 -1.77 13.82
N VAL A 42 -8.63 -1.14 14.13
CA VAL A 42 -8.82 -0.31 15.33
C VAL A 42 -9.43 -1.09 16.49
N ASN A 43 -10.24 -2.11 16.20
CA ASN A 43 -11.01 -2.85 17.19
C ASN A 43 -10.76 -4.35 17.10
N GLY A 44 -11.06 -5.05 18.19
CA GLY A 44 -10.98 -6.51 18.28
C GLY A 44 -9.56 -7.04 18.51
N PRO A 45 -9.38 -8.38 18.50
CA PRO A 45 -8.10 -9.03 18.82
C PRO A 45 -6.94 -8.64 17.89
N GLY A 46 -7.24 -8.16 16.69
CA GLY A 46 -6.26 -7.69 15.71
C GLY A 46 -5.94 -6.20 15.78
N ALA A 47 -6.48 -5.46 16.75
CA ALA A 47 -6.25 -4.03 16.88
C ALA A 47 -4.75 -3.71 16.94
N GLY A 48 -4.32 -2.71 16.16
CA GLY A 48 -2.90 -2.42 15.97
C GLY A 48 -2.34 -2.90 14.64
N THR A 49 -2.90 -3.98 14.09
CA THR A 49 -2.44 -4.61 12.84
C THR A 49 -2.76 -3.75 11.63
N TRP A 50 -1.79 -3.62 10.73
CA TRP A 50 -1.95 -2.95 9.44
C TRP A 50 -2.14 -3.99 8.35
N PHE A 51 -3.24 -3.88 7.63
CA PHE A 51 -3.53 -4.64 6.43
C PHE A 51 -3.09 -3.82 5.22
N TRP A 52 -2.56 -4.50 4.21
CA TRP A 52 -2.17 -3.89 2.97
C TRP A 52 -2.63 -4.75 1.79
N THR A 53 -2.98 -4.10 0.70
CA THR A 53 -3.37 -4.74 -0.56
C THR A 53 -2.85 -3.91 -1.72
N CYS A 54 -2.11 -4.55 -2.62
CA CYS A 54 -1.77 -4.06 -3.94
C CYS A 54 -2.82 -4.60 -4.91
N PHE A 55 -3.60 -3.70 -5.52
CA PHE A 55 -4.69 -4.08 -6.42
C PHE A 55 -4.11 -4.73 -7.68
N GLU A 56 -3.07 -4.11 -8.21
CA GLU A 56 -2.30 -4.64 -9.32
C GLU A 56 -1.49 -5.87 -8.90
N GLY A 57 -1.73 -7.00 -9.55
CA GLY A 57 -1.15 -8.30 -9.20
C GLY A 57 -1.73 -8.97 -7.95
N GLY A 58 -2.66 -8.33 -7.22
CA GLY A 58 -3.45 -8.92 -6.15
C GLY A 58 -2.69 -9.29 -4.86
N ALA A 59 -1.44 -8.82 -4.70
CA ALA A 59 -0.63 -9.10 -3.51
C ALA A 59 -1.22 -8.42 -2.26
N ARG A 60 -1.26 -9.12 -1.13
CA ARG A 60 -1.83 -8.62 0.13
C ARG A 60 -1.22 -9.28 1.34
N GLY A 61 -1.36 -8.64 2.50
CA GLY A 61 -0.89 -9.18 3.77
C GLY A 61 -1.22 -8.29 4.96
N SER A 62 -0.62 -8.63 6.10
CA SER A 62 -0.76 -7.88 7.35
C SER A 62 0.57 -7.77 8.08
N VAL A 63 0.82 -6.64 8.71
CA VAL A 63 2.09 -6.31 9.38
C VAL A 63 1.85 -5.45 10.62
N ALA A 64 2.87 -5.30 11.47
CA ALA A 64 2.73 -4.62 12.76
C ALA A 64 2.73 -3.09 12.66
N SER A 65 3.15 -2.50 11.54
CA SER A 65 3.34 -1.04 11.43
C SER A 65 2.92 -0.47 10.08
N LYS A 66 2.55 0.82 10.08
CA LYS A 66 2.23 1.58 8.86
C LYS A 66 3.41 1.58 7.88
N GLY A 67 4.62 1.83 8.38
CA GLY A 67 5.82 1.91 7.53
C GLY A 67 6.12 0.59 6.82
N GLN A 68 5.95 -0.54 7.51
CA GLN A 68 6.10 -1.85 6.89
C GLN A 68 4.98 -2.12 5.86
N ALA A 69 3.76 -1.66 6.12
CA ALA A 69 2.64 -1.82 5.18
C ALA A 69 2.89 -1.03 3.88
N VAL A 70 3.38 0.21 3.99
CA VAL A 70 3.82 1.03 2.85
C VAL A 70 4.94 0.32 2.07
N PHE A 71 5.97 -0.16 2.78
CA PHE A 71 7.08 -0.86 2.16
C PHE A 71 6.65 -2.11 1.38
N GLU A 72 5.78 -2.96 1.95
CA GLU A 72 5.31 -4.16 1.25
C GLU A 72 4.46 -3.82 0.01
N VAL A 73 3.70 -2.72 0.04
CA VAL A 73 2.97 -2.21 -1.13
C VAL A 73 3.94 -1.74 -2.22
N GLU A 74 4.87 -0.85 -1.91
CA GLU A 74 5.83 -0.31 -2.88
C GLU A 74 6.69 -1.43 -3.49
N ARG A 75 7.11 -2.39 -2.66
CA ARG A 75 7.84 -3.58 -3.09
C ARG A 75 7.00 -4.47 -4.00
N SER A 76 5.73 -4.70 -3.67
CA SER A 76 4.82 -5.51 -4.48
C SER A 76 4.53 -4.85 -5.83
N TYR A 77 4.26 -3.55 -5.82
CA TYR A 77 3.96 -2.78 -7.02
C TYR A 77 5.19 -2.65 -7.94
N THR A 78 6.39 -2.43 -7.39
CA THR A 78 7.64 -2.45 -8.17
C THR A 78 7.82 -3.78 -8.92
N ARG A 79 7.55 -4.92 -8.26
CA ARG A 79 7.63 -6.22 -8.93
C ARG A 79 6.57 -6.41 -10.00
N TYR A 80 5.38 -5.85 -9.81
CA TYR A 80 4.34 -5.87 -10.82
C TYR A 80 4.77 -5.11 -12.07
N LEU A 81 5.26 -3.87 -11.92
CA LEU A 81 5.76 -3.05 -13.04
C LEU A 81 6.89 -3.75 -13.80
N VAL A 82 7.91 -4.25 -13.10
CA VAL A 82 9.04 -4.95 -13.72
C VAL A 82 8.60 -6.19 -14.50
N ARG A 83 7.56 -6.90 -14.04
CA ARG A 83 6.99 -8.05 -14.77
C ARG A 83 6.14 -7.62 -15.96
N ALA A 84 5.43 -6.50 -15.87
CA ALA A 84 4.65 -5.94 -16.94
C ALA A 84 5.55 -5.43 -18.09
N ASP A 85 6.66 -4.76 -17.75
CA ASP A 85 7.63 -4.21 -18.71
C ASP A 85 8.40 -5.27 -19.52
N TRP A 86 8.38 -6.54 -19.10
CA TRP A 86 9.03 -7.64 -19.82
C TRP A 86 8.21 -8.14 -21.04
N ARG A 87 6.94 -7.75 -21.18
CA ARG A 87 6.03 -8.29 -22.20
C ARG A 87 5.74 -7.29 -23.32
#